data_AF-A0A945K131-F1
#
_entry.id   AF-A0A945K131-F1
#
_cell.length_a   1.000
_cell.length_b   1.000
_cell.length_c   1.000
_cell.angle_alpha   90.00
_cell.angle_beta   90.00
_cell.angle_gamma   90.00
#
_symmetry.space_group_name_H-M   'P 1'
#
loop_
_entity.id
_entity.type
_entity.pdbx_description
1 polymer ?
#
loop_
_entity_poly.entity_id
_entity_poly.type
_entity_poly.pdbx_seq_one_letter_code
_entity_poly.pdbx_strand_id
1 'polypeptide(L)'
;MQDTLIVWRRTGKEHGESSGFQLNPPDVVEASLQTKVAIARNVPADTWSWWQASDELLIEKNRPEVDWPRAEEVLYYHLPQQHCLIVENAYNRRLGREWSWYVHLGEHEWRPDLNAWVFTDLFADVLIHQDCRQHTVVDLDDLAQAVQLQIISTEQATATLRHTQALIDSVTAGEFPPEQIRPWRGHLQEHGLIG
;
A
#
# COMPACT_ATOMS: atom_id res chain seq x y z
N MET A 1 7.24 18.59 -3.69
CA MET A 1 6.66 17.35 -4.22
C MET A 1 7.27 17.07 -5.58
N GLN A 2 7.74 15.85 -5.81
CA GLN A 2 8.39 15.43 -7.06
C GLN A 2 7.65 14.21 -7.62
N ASP A 3 7.46 14.16 -8.93
CA ASP A 3 6.90 12.97 -9.57
C ASP A 3 7.84 11.78 -9.38
N THR A 4 7.30 10.65 -8.94
CA THR A 4 8.06 9.41 -8.75
C THR A 4 7.21 8.23 -9.20
N LEU A 5 7.81 7.16 -9.70
CA LEU A 5 7.08 5.93 -9.95
C LEU A 5 7.03 5.09 -8.68
N ILE A 6 5.84 4.56 -8.36
CA ILE A 6 5.62 3.59 -7.29
C ILE A 6 5.01 2.33 -7.92
N VAL A 7 5.55 1.16 -7.60
CA VAL A 7 5.09 -0.14 -8.09
C VAL A 7 4.78 -1.05 -6.91
N TRP A 8 3.61 -1.67 -6.98
CA TRP A 8 3.17 -2.62 -5.96
C TRP A 8 3.54 -4.04 -6.34
N ARG A 9 4.17 -4.73 -5.41
CA ARG A 9 4.48 -6.16 -5.44
C ARG A 9 3.63 -6.88 -4.41
N ARG A 10 2.68 -7.67 -4.89
CA ARG A 10 1.95 -8.63 -4.06
C ARG A 10 2.77 -9.90 -3.94
N THR A 11 3.36 -10.10 -2.77
CA THR A 11 4.30 -11.18 -2.51
C THR A 11 3.68 -12.55 -2.75
N GLY A 12 4.36 -13.40 -3.50
CA GLY A 12 3.90 -14.76 -3.82
C GLY A 12 2.90 -14.86 -4.97
N LYS A 13 2.46 -13.74 -5.56
CA LYS A 13 1.54 -13.66 -6.71
C LYS A 13 2.23 -13.24 -8.01
N GLU A 14 3.55 -13.16 -8.04
CA GLU A 14 4.31 -12.59 -9.16
C GLU A 14 4.12 -13.35 -10.47
N HIS A 15 3.76 -14.64 -10.40
CA HIS A 15 3.44 -15.50 -11.54
C HIS A 15 1.99 -15.34 -12.07
N GLY A 16 1.11 -14.65 -11.34
CA GLY A 16 -0.28 -14.42 -11.72
C GLY A 16 -1.19 -14.05 -10.53
N GLU A 17 -1.91 -12.94 -10.64
CA GLU A 17 -2.78 -12.42 -9.57
C GLU A 17 -3.97 -13.35 -9.22
N SER A 18 -4.44 -14.14 -10.19
CA SER A 18 -5.54 -15.10 -10.01
C SER A 18 -5.08 -16.48 -9.52
N SER A 19 -3.77 -16.72 -9.43
CA SER A 19 -3.19 -17.97 -8.96
C SER A 19 -3.04 -17.96 -7.44
N GLY A 20 -2.83 -19.12 -6.80
CA GLY A 20 -2.56 -19.20 -5.36
C GLY A 20 -1.22 -18.55 -4.99
N PHE A 21 -0.92 -18.42 -3.71
CA PHE A 21 0.41 -18.00 -3.28
C PHE A 21 1.44 -19.11 -3.51
N GLN A 22 2.63 -18.76 -4.00
CA GLN A 22 3.77 -19.66 -4.06
C GLN A 22 5.09 -18.88 -3.93
N LEU A 23 6.16 -19.57 -3.50
CA LEU A 23 7.51 -19.01 -3.55
C LEU A 23 7.96 -18.94 -5.02
N ASN A 24 8.13 -17.73 -5.53
CA ASN A 24 8.55 -17.50 -6.92
C ASN A 24 10.08 -17.36 -7.02
N PRO A 25 10.71 -17.94 -8.07
CA PRO A 25 12.11 -17.70 -8.37
C PRO A 25 12.43 -16.20 -8.56
N PRO A 26 13.66 -15.74 -8.25
CA PRO A 26 14.02 -14.31 -8.36
C PRO A 26 13.81 -13.71 -9.76
N ASP A 27 14.02 -14.48 -10.82
CA ASP A 27 13.80 -14.06 -12.21
C ASP A 27 12.31 -13.85 -12.53
N VAL A 28 11.41 -14.64 -11.93
CA VAL A 28 9.96 -14.45 -12.05
C VAL A 28 9.53 -13.17 -11.33
N VAL A 29 10.07 -12.93 -10.13
CA VAL A 29 9.80 -11.70 -9.38
C VAL A 29 10.29 -10.48 -10.16
N GLU A 30 11.50 -10.54 -10.69
CA GLU A 30 12.11 -9.45 -11.46
C GLU A 30 11.34 -9.18 -12.76
N ALA A 31 10.98 -10.21 -13.52
CA ALA A 31 10.17 -10.07 -14.73
C ALA A 31 8.79 -9.43 -14.44
N SER A 32 8.18 -9.80 -13.30
CA SER A 32 6.92 -9.21 -12.84
C SER A 32 7.07 -7.71 -12.56
N LEU A 33 8.12 -7.31 -11.82
CA LEU A 33 8.43 -5.90 -11.54
C LEU A 33 8.71 -5.10 -12.81
N GLN A 34 9.55 -5.64 -13.71
CA GLN A 34 9.87 -4.99 -14.99
C GLN A 34 8.62 -4.79 -15.84
N THR A 35 7.72 -5.78 -15.88
CA THR A 35 6.45 -5.67 -16.60
C THR A 35 5.58 -4.55 -16.02
N LYS A 36 5.45 -4.47 -14.69
CA LYS A 36 4.68 -3.41 -14.01
C LYS A 36 5.27 -2.03 -14.28
N VAL A 37 6.60 -1.88 -14.23
CA VAL A 37 7.30 -0.63 -14.56
C VAL A 37 7.08 -0.25 -16.03
N ALA A 38 7.20 -1.20 -16.96
CA ALA A 38 7.00 -0.94 -18.38
C ALA A 38 5.57 -0.49 -18.68
N ILE A 39 4.57 -1.12 -18.06
CA ILE A 39 3.16 -0.70 -18.16
C ILE A 39 2.98 0.73 -17.63
N ALA A 40 3.52 1.03 -16.45
CA ALA A 40 3.40 2.36 -15.86
C ALA A 40 4.08 3.44 -16.71
N ARG A 41 5.24 3.15 -17.31
CA ARG A 41 5.97 4.07 -18.19
C ARG A 41 5.33 4.28 -19.57
N ASN A 42 4.42 3.39 -19.99
CA ASN A 42 3.61 3.62 -21.19
C ASN A 42 2.49 4.66 -20.95
N VAL A 43 2.24 5.04 -19.69
CA VAL A 43 1.35 6.14 -19.34
C VAL A 43 2.15 7.46 -19.38
N PRO A 44 1.65 8.52 -20.05
CA PRO A 44 2.31 9.83 -20.09
C PRO A 44 2.65 10.33 -18.68
N ALA A 45 3.87 10.85 -18.50
CA ALA A 45 4.37 11.25 -17.17
C ALA A 45 3.56 12.40 -16.56
N ASP A 46 3.01 13.29 -17.38
CA ASP A 46 2.15 14.40 -16.98
C ASP A 46 0.77 13.96 -16.48
N THR A 47 0.42 12.69 -16.65
CA THR A 47 -0.80 12.08 -16.09
C THR A 47 -0.51 11.12 -14.94
N TRP A 48 0.74 11.07 -14.47
CA TRP A 48 1.10 10.25 -13.32
C TRP A 48 0.42 10.74 -12.04
N SER A 49 0.02 9.76 -11.25
CA SER A 49 -0.72 9.94 -10.00
C SER A 49 0.14 9.59 -8.79
N TRP A 50 1.47 9.74 -8.90
CA TRP A 50 2.44 9.29 -7.89
C TRP A 50 3.46 10.38 -7.60
N TRP A 51 3.66 10.65 -6.32
CA TRP A 51 4.50 11.74 -5.87
C TRP A 51 5.32 11.39 -4.65
N GLN A 52 6.56 11.86 -4.61
CA GLN A 52 7.37 11.91 -3.41
C GLN A 52 7.16 13.28 -2.76
N ALA A 53 6.47 13.27 -1.61
CA ALA A 53 6.18 14.45 -0.81
C ALA A 53 7.37 14.85 0.06
N SER A 54 8.06 13.85 0.64
CA SER A 54 9.28 13.97 1.42
C SER A 54 10.07 12.65 1.37
N ASP A 55 11.18 12.55 2.11
CA ASP A 55 11.92 11.29 2.27
C ASP A 55 11.12 10.22 3.05
N GLU A 56 10.06 10.63 3.74
CA GLU A 56 9.26 9.78 4.63
C GLU A 56 7.85 9.50 4.10
N LEU A 57 7.47 10.12 2.97
CA LEU A 57 6.11 10.06 2.46
C LEU A 57 6.09 10.04 0.93
N LEU A 58 5.52 8.97 0.39
CA LEU A 58 5.08 8.90 -1.01
C LEU A 58 3.55 8.89 -1.04
N ILE A 59 2.99 9.45 -2.09
CA ILE A 59 1.56 9.62 -2.26
C ILE A 59 1.18 9.07 -3.62
N GLU A 60 0.16 8.25 -3.65
CA GLU A 60 -0.46 7.73 -4.86
C GLU A 60 -1.94 8.13 -4.87
N LYS A 61 -2.43 8.66 -5.98
CA LYS A 61 -3.85 8.82 -6.26
C LYS A 61 -4.34 7.61 -7.03
N ASN A 62 -5.50 7.11 -6.64
CA ASN A 62 -6.11 5.97 -7.31
C ASN A 62 -6.28 6.20 -8.82
N ARG A 63 -6.15 5.12 -9.59
CA ARG A 63 -6.35 5.18 -11.04
C ARG A 63 -7.84 5.32 -11.35
N PRO A 64 -8.22 6.14 -12.34
CA PRO A 64 -9.62 6.40 -12.69
C PRO A 64 -10.37 5.18 -13.24
N GLU A 65 -9.66 4.09 -13.56
CA GLU A 65 -10.21 2.89 -14.20
C GLU A 65 -10.80 1.87 -13.21
N VAL A 66 -10.73 2.14 -11.90
CA VAL A 66 -11.27 1.25 -10.86
C VAL A 66 -12.77 1.53 -10.67
N ASP A 67 -13.62 0.53 -10.96
CA ASP A 67 -15.08 0.60 -10.80
C ASP A 67 -15.52 0.44 -9.33
N TRP A 68 -15.07 1.36 -8.46
CA TRP A 68 -15.51 1.46 -7.06
C TRP A 68 -16.25 2.78 -6.83
N PRO A 69 -17.25 2.81 -5.92
CA PRO A 69 -17.91 4.07 -5.57
C PRO A 69 -16.91 5.10 -5.02
N ARG A 70 -16.81 6.27 -5.66
CA ARG A 70 -15.88 7.36 -5.29
C ARG A 70 -14.40 6.97 -5.39
N ALA A 71 -14.05 6.11 -6.35
CA ALA A 71 -12.66 5.69 -6.60
C ALA A 71 -11.71 6.89 -6.78
N GLU A 72 -12.19 8.00 -7.32
CA GLU A 72 -11.47 9.26 -7.53
C GLU A 72 -11.03 9.96 -6.23
N GLU A 73 -11.62 9.61 -5.09
CA GLU A 73 -11.31 10.18 -3.78
C GLU A 73 -10.30 9.36 -2.97
N VAL A 74 -9.96 8.17 -3.48
CA VAL A 74 -9.04 7.24 -2.83
C VAL A 74 -7.62 7.74 -2.97
N LEU A 75 -6.94 7.84 -1.83
CA LEU A 75 -5.53 8.21 -1.74
C LEU A 75 -4.76 7.12 -1.02
N TYR A 76 -3.53 6.94 -1.45
CA TYR A 76 -2.59 5.96 -0.95
C TYR A 76 -1.39 6.73 -0.40
N TYR A 77 -1.09 6.55 0.88
CA TYR A 77 0.05 7.15 1.56
C TYR A 77 1.04 6.06 1.93
N HIS A 78 2.16 6.02 1.21
CA HIS A 78 3.26 5.10 1.48
C HIS A 78 4.16 5.73 2.55
N LEU A 79 4.38 4.97 3.62
CA LEU A 79 5.17 5.38 4.78
C LEU A 79 6.34 4.40 4.98
N PRO A 80 7.45 4.57 4.22
CA PRO A 80 8.58 3.63 4.23
C PRO A 80 9.12 3.29 5.62
N GLN A 81 9.25 4.30 6.49
CA GLN A 81 9.80 4.10 7.85
C GLN A 81 8.82 3.39 8.79
N GLN A 82 7.52 3.49 8.52
CA GLN A 82 6.46 2.87 9.33
C GLN A 82 6.07 1.49 8.78
N HIS A 83 6.71 1.02 7.70
CA HIS A 83 6.45 -0.27 7.07
C HIS A 83 4.98 -0.48 6.72
N CYS A 84 4.33 0.59 6.22
CA CYS A 84 2.94 0.53 5.86
C CYS A 84 2.57 1.44 4.70
N LEU A 85 1.45 1.08 4.10
CA LEU A 85 0.73 1.87 3.13
C LEU A 85 -0.67 2.10 3.69
N ILE A 86 -1.08 3.36 3.78
CA ILE A 86 -2.40 3.76 4.26
C ILE A 86 -3.25 4.17 3.06
N VAL A 87 -4.39 3.50 2.86
CA VAL A 87 -5.40 3.84 1.87
C VAL A 87 -6.53 4.61 2.57
N GLU A 88 -6.72 5.86 2.18
CA GLU A 88 -7.82 6.71 2.62
C GLU A 88 -9.01 6.60 1.67
N ASN A 89 -10.22 6.67 2.23
CA ASN A 89 -11.50 6.49 1.54
C ASN A 89 -11.62 5.14 0.82
N ALA A 90 -10.93 4.11 1.32
CA ALA A 90 -11.04 2.75 0.80
C ALA A 90 -12.48 2.25 0.89
N TYR A 91 -12.93 1.52 -0.14
CA TYR A 91 -14.25 0.90 -0.13
C TYR A 91 -14.15 -0.58 0.23
N ASN A 92 -14.65 -0.96 1.42
CA ASN A 92 -14.79 -2.36 1.78
C ASN A 92 -16.23 -2.84 1.59
N ARG A 93 -16.46 -3.71 0.59
CA ARG A 93 -17.79 -4.24 0.28
C ARG A 93 -18.41 -5.09 1.42
N ARG A 94 -17.58 -5.72 2.27
CA ARG A 94 -18.06 -6.60 3.35
C ARG A 94 -18.44 -5.81 4.60
N LEU A 95 -17.63 -4.81 4.97
CA LEU A 95 -17.80 -4.03 6.19
C LEU A 95 -18.58 -2.73 6.00
N GLY A 96 -18.70 -2.23 4.77
CA GLY A 96 -19.40 -0.99 4.45
C GLY A 96 -18.47 0.21 4.26
N ARG A 97 -19.07 1.37 4.02
CA ARG A 97 -18.34 2.61 3.68
C ARG A 97 -17.74 3.29 4.89
N GLU A 98 -18.21 2.96 6.09
CA GLU A 98 -17.66 3.51 7.32
C GLU A 98 -16.27 2.94 7.64
N TRP A 99 -15.86 1.84 7.01
CA TRP A 99 -14.50 1.29 7.09
C TRP A 99 -13.65 1.86 5.96
N SER A 100 -13.36 3.15 6.07
CA SER A 100 -12.78 3.98 5.01
C SER A 100 -11.26 4.05 5.03
N TRP A 101 -10.60 3.43 6.00
CA TRP A 101 -9.15 3.35 6.08
C TRP A 101 -8.70 1.90 5.96
N TYR A 102 -7.78 1.64 5.03
CA TYR A 102 -7.20 0.32 4.82
C TYR A 102 -5.69 0.45 4.91
N VAL A 103 -5.04 -0.28 5.81
CA VAL A 103 -3.60 -0.21 6.00
C VAL A 103 -2.97 -1.53 5.62
N HIS A 104 -2.14 -1.52 4.58
CA HIS A 104 -1.32 -2.65 4.20
C HIS A 104 0.01 -2.60 4.94
N LEU A 105 0.42 -3.69 5.58
CA LEU A 105 1.75 -3.81 6.15
C LEU A 105 2.71 -4.34 5.08
N GLY A 106 3.87 -3.69 4.96
CA GLY A 106 4.81 -4.05 3.90
C GLY A 106 6.09 -3.22 3.92
N GLU A 107 6.97 -3.50 2.97
CA GLU A 107 8.29 -2.89 2.88
C GLU A 107 8.38 -2.01 1.63
N HIS A 108 9.09 -0.88 1.74
CA HIS A 108 9.37 0.00 0.62
C HIS A 108 10.85 0.00 0.33
N GLU A 109 11.19 -0.16 -0.95
CA GLU A 109 12.57 -0.12 -1.43
C GLU A 109 12.66 0.80 -2.65
N TRP A 110 13.61 1.74 -2.64
CA TRP A 110 13.99 2.44 -3.86
C TRP A 110 14.88 1.52 -4.70
N ARG A 111 14.44 1.20 -5.92
CA ARG A 111 15.17 0.37 -6.88
C ARG A 111 15.77 1.25 -7.99
N PRO A 112 17.08 1.58 -7.95
CA PRO A 112 17.70 2.47 -8.91
C PRO A 112 17.71 1.93 -10.34
N ASP A 113 17.81 0.61 -10.49
CA ASP A 113 17.74 -0.09 -11.77
C ASP A 113 16.37 0.04 -12.44
N LEU A 114 15.30 0.11 -11.63
CA LEU A 114 13.94 0.37 -12.08
C LEU A 114 13.57 1.85 -12.08
N ASN A 115 14.38 2.71 -11.46
CA ASN A 115 14.07 4.12 -11.15
C ASN A 115 12.64 4.26 -10.59
N ALA A 116 12.32 3.45 -9.59
CA ALA A 116 11.00 3.37 -8.99
C ALA A 116 11.08 2.93 -7.52
N TRP A 117 10.10 3.37 -6.73
CA TRP A 117 9.81 2.77 -5.44
C TRP A 117 9.03 1.48 -5.63
N VAL A 118 9.43 0.42 -4.93
CA VAL A 118 8.71 -0.86 -4.87
C VAL A 118 8.13 -1.00 -3.49
N PHE A 119 6.80 -1.09 -3.39
CA PHE A 119 6.10 -1.52 -2.18
C PHE A 119 5.87 -3.03 -2.25
N THR A 120 6.37 -3.76 -1.27
CA THR A 120 6.21 -5.21 -1.13
C THR A 120 5.22 -5.50 -0.01
N ASP A 121 4.06 -6.01 -0.39
CA ASP A 121 3.00 -6.42 0.53
C ASP A 121 3.44 -7.63 1.38
N LEU A 122 3.21 -7.57 2.70
CA LEU A 122 3.55 -8.64 3.65
C LEU A 122 2.30 -9.23 4.32
N PHE A 123 1.19 -9.31 3.57
CA PHE A 123 -0.04 -10.06 3.85
C PHE A 123 -0.91 -9.59 5.03
N ALA A 124 -0.35 -9.02 6.09
CA ALA A 124 -1.15 -8.53 7.20
C ALA A 124 -1.73 -7.15 6.89
N ASP A 125 -3.04 -7.03 7.07
CA ASP A 125 -3.76 -5.80 6.77
C ASP A 125 -4.65 -5.37 7.95
N VAL A 126 -4.87 -4.06 8.10
CA VAL A 126 -5.74 -3.50 9.14
C VAL A 126 -6.76 -2.57 8.52
N LEU A 127 -8.04 -2.86 8.72
CA LEU A 127 -9.12 -1.93 8.39
C LEU A 127 -9.45 -1.10 9.61
N ILE A 128 -9.62 0.20 9.40
CA ILE A 128 -9.93 1.16 10.45
C ILE A 128 -11.21 1.89 10.06
N HIS A 129 -12.12 2.00 11.01
CA HIS A 129 -13.37 2.73 10.85
C HIS A 129 -13.09 4.24 10.75
N GLN A 130 -13.95 4.99 10.08
CA GLN A 130 -13.80 6.43 9.83
C GLN A 130 -13.71 7.28 11.11
N ASP A 131 -14.19 6.75 12.24
CA ASP A 131 -14.03 7.38 13.56
C ASP A 131 -12.60 7.26 14.13
N CYS A 132 -11.72 6.52 13.45
CA CYS A 132 -10.33 6.25 13.82
C CYS A 132 -10.16 5.59 15.20
N ARG A 133 -11.20 4.92 15.71
CA ARG A 133 -11.18 4.27 17.04
C ARG A 133 -11.41 2.77 17.00
N GLN A 134 -12.08 2.29 15.95
CA GLN A 134 -12.35 0.87 15.75
C GLN A 134 -11.46 0.33 14.63
N HIS A 135 -10.94 -0.86 14.82
CA HIS A 135 -10.11 -1.55 13.83
C HIS A 135 -10.45 -3.04 13.78
N THR A 136 -10.12 -3.68 12.66
CA THR A 136 -10.05 -5.14 12.53
C THR A 136 -8.80 -5.51 11.76
N VAL A 137 -8.11 -6.54 12.22
CA VAL A 137 -6.98 -7.13 11.49
C VAL A 137 -7.54 -8.20 10.56
N VAL A 138 -7.03 -8.26 9.32
CA VAL A 138 -7.40 -9.26 8.33
C VAL A 138 -6.17 -9.89 7.71
N ASP A 139 -6.38 -10.96 6.94
CA ASP A 139 -5.37 -11.66 6.13
C ASP A 139 -4.19 -12.25 6.94
N LEU A 140 -4.39 -12.49 8.24
CA LEU A 140 -3.43 -13.21 9.10
C LEU A 140 -3.30 -14.70 8.71
N ASP A 141 -4.31 -15.28 8.09
CA ASP A 141 -4.25 -16.62 7.52
C ASP A 141 -3.35 -16.66 6.27
N ASP A 142 -3.42 -15.63 5.42
CA ASP A 142 -2.51 -15.45 4.29
C ASP A 142 -1.07 -15.23 4.76
N LEU A 143 -0.84 -14.44 5.82
CA LEU A 143 0.47 -14.30 6.46
C LEU A 143 1.01 -15.66 6.94
N ALA A 144 0.18 -16.45 7.64
CA ALA A 144 0.57 -17.77 8.13
C ALA A 144 0.88 -18.74 6.97
N GLN A 145 0.09 -18.69 5.90
CA GLN A 145 0.33 -19.47 4.69
C GLN A 145 1.64 -19.06 4.01
N ALA A 146 1.94 -17.77 3.92
CA ALA A 146 3.18 -17.27 3.33
C ALA A 146 4.43 -17.76 4.08
N VAL A 147 4.36 -17.82 5.42
CA VAL A 147 5.43 -18.42 6.25
C VAL A 147 5.55 -19.92 5.97
N GLN A 148 4.43 -20.65 5.94
CA GLN A 148 4.44 -22.10 5.68
C GLN A 148 5.02 -22.46 4.30
N LEU A 149 4.71 -21.63 3.30
CA LEU A 149 5.21 -21.77 1.93
C LEU A 149 6.62 -21.16 1.73
N GLN A 150 7.22 -20.63 2.79
CA GLN A 150 8.54 -19.98 2.77
C GLN A 150 8.63 -18.80 1.78
N ILE A 151 7.50 -18.15 1.49
CA ILE A 151 7.43 -16.96 0.64
C ILE A 151 8.04 -15.76 1.38
N ILE A 152 7.83 -15.71 2.69
CA ILE A 152 8.49 -14.79 3.62
C ILE A 152 9.21 -15.58 4.71
N SER A 153 10.25 -14.96 5.27
CA SER A 153 10.98 -15.51 6.41
C SER A 153 10.20 -15.38 7.72
N THR A 154 10.59 -16.15 8.74
CA THR A 154 10.04 -16.01 10.09
C THR A 154 10.38 -14.64 10.69
N GLU A 155 11.54 -14.09 10.35
CA GLU A 155 11.98 -12.76 10.75
C GLU A 155 11.06 -11.68 10.16
N GLN A 156 10.75 -11.76 8.87
CA GLN A 156 9.80 -10.86 8.21
C GLN A 156 8.42 -10.95 8.84
N ALA A 157 7.88 -12.16 9.02
CA ALA A 157 6.58 -12.34 9.67
C ALA A 157 6.56 -11.78 11.10
N THR A 158 7.64 -11.97 11.86
CA THR A 158 7.77 -11.41 13.21
C THR A 158 7.80 -9.89 13.20
N ALA A 159 8.51 -9.29 12.24
CA ALA A 159 8.54 -7.84 12.07
C ALA A 159 7.14 -7.32 11.68
N THR A 160 6.49 -7.93 10.69
CA THR A 160 5.11 -7.60 10.27
C THR A 160 4.16 -7.58 11.46
N LEU A 161 4.15 -8.64 12.28
CA LEU A 161 3.29 -8.71 13.47
C LEU A 161 3.57 -7.57 14.48
N ARG A 162 4.84 -7.20 14.67
CA ARG A 162 5.20 -6.05 15.54
C ARG A 162 4.74 -4.73 14.97
N HIS A 163 4.86 -4.53 13.66
CA HIS A 163 4.37 -3.33 12.98
C HIS A 163 2.85 -3.25 13.02
N THR A 164 2.15 -4.37 12.83
CA THR A 164 0.69 -4.47 13.02
C THR A 164 0.29 -4.07 14.44
N GLN A 165 1.01 -4.57 15.47
CA GLN A 165 0.72 -4.19 16.86
C GLN A 165 0.95 -2.69 17.11
N ALA A 166 2.06 -2.12 16.60
CA ALA A 166 2.34 -0.69 16.76
C ALA A 166 1.25 0.19 16.10
N LEU A 167 0.72 -0.23 14.94
CA LEU A 167 -0.41 0.44 14.31
C LEU A 167 -1.68 0.37 15.17
N ILE A 168 -2.00 -0.81 15.73
CA ILE A 168 -3.15 -1.00 16.62
C ILE A 168 -3.03 -0.11 17.86
N ASP A 169 -1.84 -0.03 18.45
CA ASP A 169 -1.57 0.82 19.61
C ASP A 169 -1.81 2.30 19.26
N SER A 170 -1.34 2.76 18.10
CA SER A 170 -1.57 4.12 17.60
C SER A 170 -3.05 4.44 17.38
N VAL A 171 -3.81 3.51 16.79
CA VAL A 171 -5.28 3.66 16.62
C VAL A 171 -5.96 3.74 18.00
N THR A 172 -5.58 2.86 18.92
CA THR A 172 -6.14 2.81 20.28
C THR A 172 -5.83 4.09 21.07
N ALA A 173 -4.64 4.68 20.87
CA ALA A 173 -4.24 5.95 21.45
C ALA A 173 -4.95 7.17 20.82
N GLY A 174 -5.66 7.00 19.71
CA GLY A 174 -6.30 8.09 18.96
C GLY A 174 -5.32 8.94 18.15
N GLU A 175 -4.15 8.37 17.83
CA GLU A 175 -3.07 9.04 17.09
C GLU A 175 -3.20 8.82 15.57
N PHE A 176 -4.06 7.90 15.14
CA PHE A 176 -4.37 7.67 13.72
C PHE A 176 -5.37 8.72 13.16
N PRO A 177 -5.23 9.15 11.89
CA PRO A 177 -4.11 8.91 10.98
C PRO A 177 -2.83 9.64 11.41
N PRO A 178 -1.63 9.17 11.01
CA PRO A 178 -0.37 9.84 11.33
C PRO A 178 -0.35 11.31 10.90
N GLU A 179 0.23 12.19 11.72
CA GLU A 179 0.30 13.65 11.47
C GLU A 179 0.85 14.00 10.08
N GLN A 180 1.84 13.24 9.61
CA GLN A 180 2.48 13.45 8.32
C GLN A 180 1.55 13.33 7.11
N ILE A 181 0.43 12.59 7.21
CA ILE A 181 -0.52 12.42 6.09
C ILE A 181 -1.72 13.39 6.16
N ARG A 182 -2.06 13.88 7.37
CA ARG A 182 -3.22 14.76 7.61
C ARG A 182 -3.34 15.96 6.64
N PRO A 183 -2.27 16.71 6.31
CA PRO A 183 -2.42 17.91 5.47
C PRO A 183 -2.62 17.61 3.98
N TRP A 184 -2.33 16.39 3.53
CA TRP A 184 -2.10 16.15 2.10
C TRP A 184 -3.35 16.13 1.25
N ARG A 185 -4.50 15.69 1.77
CA ARG A 185 -5.76 15.78 1.01
C ARG A 185 -6.08 17.24 0.65
N GLY A 186 -6.06 18.13 1.64
CA GLY A 186 -6.29 19.56 1.42
C GLY A 186 -5.25 20.17 0.47
N HIS A 187 -3.98 19.83 0.66
CA HIS A 187 -2.90 20.27 -0.23
C HIS A 187 -3.14 19.85 -1.69
N LEU A 188 -3.49 18.59 -1.94
CA LEU A 188 -3.75 18.09 -3.29
C LEU A 188 -5.00 18.73 -3.92
N GLN A 189 -6.03 19.03 -3.13
CA GLN A 189 -7.25 19.75 -3.59
C GLN A 189 -6.93 21.19 -3.98
N GLU A 190 -6.18 21.92 -3.15
CA GLU A 190 -5.77 23.30 -3.43
C GLU A 190 -4.96 23.43 -4.72
N HIS A 191 -4.21 22.38 -5.08
CA HIS A 191 -3.40 22.32 -6.30
C HIS A 191 -4.13 21.67 -7.48
N GLY A 192 -5.42 21.31 -7.34
CA GLY A 192 -6.23 20.72 -8.40
C GLY A 192 -5.81 19.31 -8.84
N LEU A 193 -5.05 18.60 -8.00
CA LEU A 193 -4.56 17.25 -8.28
C LEU A 193 -5.61 16.18 -7.96
N ILE A 194 -6.55 16.49 -7.06
CA ILE A 194 -7.73 15.70 -6.74
C ILE A 194 -8.98 16.59 -6.69
N GLY A 195 -10.16 15.96 -6.81
CA GLY A 195 -11.47 16.61 -6.76
C GLY A 195 -11.96 16.93 -5.35
#